data_AF-A0A9W8QK13-F1
#
_entry.id   AF-A0A9W8QK13-F1
#
_cell.length_a   1.000
_cell.length_b   1.000
_cell.length_c   1.000
_cell.angle_alpha   90.00
_cell.angle_beta   90.00
_cell.angle_gamma   90.00
#
_symmetry.space_group_name_H-M   'P 1'
#
loop_
_entity.id
_entity.type
_entity.pdbx_description
1 polymer ?
#
loop_
_entity_poly.entity_id
_entity_poly.type
_entity_poly.pdbx_seq_one_letter_code
_entity_poly.pdbx_strand_id
1 'polypeptide(L)'
;MFTYSAEINREGQYIFVQGGIGLLRNVDETAEGLDFVADLQVYSRTRIITNFIPQLEAVSGIRRVVSVSTGTSEGEIDFDDFQLLNGGGIGKQRAHNSSIISLANIYFVENSPIISFVHDYPGHVKSGISRGTTGVLKAAFLVINALGSLLFFKPEQESGAQHLYYLTSACYKAKEGVEESVPLGEGVATARGVDGVSGSGVYSCDADNEEASDKVEKV
;
A
#
# COMPACT_ATOMS: atom_id res chain seq x y z
N MET A 1 -18.24 -5.80 -17.46
CA MET A 1 -18.16 -4.41 -16.98
C MET A 1 -16.76 -3.88 -17.33
N PHE A 2 -16.48 -3.64 -18.62
CA PHE A 2 -15.11 -3.48 -19.15
C PHE A 2 -14.94 -2.24 -20.05
N THR A 3 -15.81 -1.23 -19.94
CA THR A 3 -15.88 -0.12 -20.92
C THR A 3 -15.57 1.27 -20.35
N TYR A 4 -14.96 1.39 -19.17
CA TYR A 4 -14.66 2.69 -18.55
C TYR A 4 -13.16 3.02 -18.34
N SER A 5 -12.24 2.21 -18.87
CA SER A 5 -10.79 2.41 -18.64
C SER A 5 -10.10 3.38 -19.62
N ALA A 6 -10.78 3.85 -20.68
CA ALA A 6 -10.12 4.52 -21.80
C ALA A 6 -10.09 6.06 -21.74
N GLU A 7 -10.69 6.71 -20.72
CA GLU A 7 -10.83 8.18 -20.69
C GLU A 7 -10.00 8.90 -19.61
N ILE A 8 -9.12 8.22 -18.88
CA ILE A 8 -8.47 8.78 -17.67
C ILE A 8 -7.02 9.23 -17.94
N ASN A 9 -6.74 9.96 -19.02
CA ASN A 9 -5.41 10.59 -19.12
C ASN A 9 -5.34 11.84 -20.03
N ARG A 10 -5.30 13.02 -19.41
CA ARG A 10 -4.67 14.22 -19.97
C ARG A 10 -3.57 14.65 -18.99
N GLU A 11 -2.43 15.06 -19.55
CA GLU A 11 -1.14 15.27 -18.87
C GLU A 11 -1.22 15.89 -17.46
N GLY A 12 -0.45 15.33 -16.53
CA GLY A 12 -0.21 15.88 -15.19
C GLY A 12 -1.20 15.45 -14.09
N GLN A 13 -2.04 14.44 -14.30
CA GLN A 13 -3.02 13.98 -13.30
C GLN A 13 -2.46 12.88 -12.39
N TYR A 14 -2.49 13.13 -11.07
CA TYR A 14 -2.39 12.07 -10.05
C TYR A 14 -3.73 11.33 -9.99
N ILE A 15 -3.75 10.02 -10.25
CA ILE A 15 -4.95 9.20 -10.11
C ILE A 15 -4.93 8.53 -8.73
N PHE A 16 -5.74 9.04 -7.80
CA PHE A 16 -6.04 8.36 -6.55
C PHE A 16 -7.15 7.33 -6.79
N VAL A 17 -6.78 6.08 -7.03
CA VAL A 17 -7.75 4.97 -7.01
C VAL A 17 -7.95 4.52 -5.57
N GLN A 18 -8.89 5.15 -4.87
CA GLN A 18 -9.25 4.77 -3.51
C GLN A 18 -10.30 3.64 -3.53
N GLY A 19 -9.85 2.41 -3.31
CA GLY A 19 -10.71 1.26 -2.98
C GLY A 19 -10.74 1.04 -1.48
N GLY A 20 -11.84 1.44 -0.81
CA GLY A 20 -12.00 1.22 0.62
C GLY A 20 -13.43 0.80 0.96
N ILE A 21 -13.61 -0.48 1.29
CA ILE A 21 -14.78 -0.99 2.01
C ILE A 21 -14.29 -1.38 3.41
N GLY A 22 -15.07 -1.06 4.45
CA GLY A 22 -14.75 -1.50 5.81
C GLY A 22 -14.61 -3.02 5.81
N LEU A 23 -13.49 -3.53 6.32
CA LEU A 23 -13.09 -4.95 6.37
C LEU A 23 -14.05 -5.87 7.17
N LEU A 24 -15.21 -5.33 7.55
CA LEU A 24 -16.15 -5.87 8.52
C LEU A 24 -17.57 -5.92 7.93
N ARG A 25 -17.69 -5.75 6.61
CA ARG A 25 -18.92 -5.96 5.85
C ARG A 25 -18.95 -7.41 5.36
N ASN A 26 -20.00 -8.14 5.71
CA ASN A 26 -20.23 -9.53 5.25
C ASN A 26 -20.57 -9.53 3.76
N VAL A 27 -19.55 -9.52 2.91
CA VAL A 27 -19.63 -10.07 1.55
C VAL A 27 -18.74 -11.30 1.62
N ASP A 28 -19.33 -12.48 1.50
CA ASP A 28 -18.60 -13.71 1.83
C ASP A 28 -17.63 -14.12 0.71
N GLU A 29 -17.98 -13.85 -0.56
CA GLU A 29 -17.18 -14.32 -1.70
C GLU A 29 -17.36 -13.40 -2.94
N THR A 30 -16.31 -13.25 -3.75
CA THR A 30 -16.37 -12.61 -5.06
C THR A 30 -16.96 -13.56 -6.10
N ALA A 31 -17.34 -13.03 -7.27
CA ALA A 31 -17.82 -13.86 -8.38
C ALA A 31 -16.75 -14.83 -8.94
N GLU A 32 -15.49 -14.61 -8.59
CA GLU A 32 -14.33 -15.40 -9.02
C GLU A 32 -13.97 -16.50 -8.00
N GLY A 33 -14.72 -16.58 -6.89
CA GLY A 33 -14.54 -17.59 -5.85
C GLY A 33 -13.50 -17.23 -4.78
N LEU A 34 -13.20 -15.93 -4.63
CA LEU A 34 -12.22 -15.43 -3.66
C LEU A 34 -12.93 -14.86 -2.43
N ASP A 35 -12.34 -15.02 -1.26
CA ASP A 35 -12.77 -14.28 -0.08
C ASP A 35 -12.67 -12.78 -0.36
N PHE A 36 -13.74 -12.06 -0.07
CA PHE A 36 -13.85 -10.65 -0.44
C PHE A 36 -12.79 -9.77 0.22
N VAL A 37 -12.43 -10.08 1.47
CA VAL A 37 -11.44 -9.30 2.22
C VAL A 37 -10.04 -9.60 1.71
N ALA A 38 -9.71 -10.87 1.48
CA ALA A 38 -8.44 -11.27 0.88
C ALA A 38 -8.28 -10.66 -0.53
N ASP A 39 -9.32 -10.72 -1.35
CA ASP A 39 -9.35 -10.11 -2.69
C ASP A 39 -9.11 -8.61 -2.65
N LEU A 40 -9.83 -7.89 -1.80
CA LEU A 40 -9.66 -6.45 -1.70
C LEU A 40 -8.27 -6.06 -1.16
N GLN A 41 -7.72 -6.83 -0.23
CA GLN A 41 -6.44 -6.51 0.40
C GLN A 41 -5.24 -6.80 -0.50
N VAL A 42 -5.29 -7.84 -1.35
CA VAL A 42 -4.10 -8.33 -2.05
C VAL A 42 -4.33 -8.43 -3.56
N TYR A 43 -5.32 -9.21 -4.00
CA TYR A 43 -5.46 -9.56 -5.42
C TYR A 43 -5.93 -8.40 -6.29
N SER A 44 -6.92 -7.63 -5.81
CA SER A 44 -7.41 -6.43 -6.49
C SER A 44 -6.30 -5.40 -6.71
N ARG A 45 -5.36 -5.22 -5.77
CA ARG A 45 -4.22 -4.29 -5.94
C ARG A 45 -3.30 -4.74 -7.06
N THR A 46 -2.90 -6.01 -7.02
CA THR A 46 -2.05 -6.62 -8.05
C THR A 46 -2.69 -6.50 -9.43
N ARG A 47 -4.01 -6.73 -9.53
CA ARG A 47 -4.77 -6.59 -10.78
C ARG A 47 -4.84 -5.15 -11.27
N ILE A 48 -5.07 -4.18 -10.38
CA ILE A 48 -5.03 -2.75 -10.73
C ILE A 48 -3.64 -2.40 -11.27
N ILE A 49 -2.58 -2.72 -10.53
CA ILE A 49 -1.20 -2.41 -10.94
C ILE A 49 -0.91 -3.00 -12.32
N THR A 50 -1.19 -4.29 -12.52
CA THR A 50 -0.96 -4.99 -13.80
C THR A 50 -1.63 -4.27 -14.97
N ASN A 51 -2.85 -3.78 -14.78
CA ASN A 51 -3.60 -3.08 -15.82
C ASN A 51 -3.11 -1.65 -16.10
N PHE A 52 -2.40 -1.04 -15.14
CA PHE A 52 -1.89 0.34 -15.23
C PHE A 52 -0.41 0.43 -15.61
N ILE A 53 0.35 -0.68 -15.54
CA ILE A 53 1.77 -0.72 -15.91
C ILE A 53 2.00 -0.16 -17.32
N PRO A 54 1.31 -0.59 -18.39
CA PRO A 54 1.57 -0.08 -19.73
C PRO A 54 1.39 1.44 -19.86
N GLN A 55 0.45 2.02 -19.11
CA GLN A 55 0.17 3.45 -19.11
C GLN A 55 1.23 4.21 -18.32
N LEU A 56 1.74 3.64 -17.22
CA LEU A 56 2.86 4.19 -16.47
C LEU A 56 4.15 4.15 -17.28
N GLU A 57 4.40 3.08 -18.05
CA GLU A 57 5.56 2.97 -18.92
C GLU A 57 5.52 3.95 -20.09
N ALA A 58 4.32 4.27 -20.59
CA ALA A 58 4.13 5.17 -21.72
C ALA A 58 4.37 6.66 -21.41
N VAL A 59 4.39 7.06 -20.13
CA VAL A 59 4.57 8.47 -19.72
C VAL A 59 6.01 8.75 -19.27
N SER A 60 6.43 10.00 -19.42
CA SER A 60 7.69 10.52 -18.86
C SER A 60 7.46 11.13 -17.48
N GLY A 61 8.54 11.26 -16.70
CA GLY A 61 8.50 11.85 -15.37
C GLY A 61 8.36 10.80 -14.27
N ILE A 62 7.71 11.17 -13.16
CA ILE A 62 7.53 10.29 -12.01
C ILE A 62 6.51 9.19 -12.35
N ARG A 63 6.93 7.94 -12.18
CA ARG A 63 6.09 6.75 -12.37
C ARG A 63 6.11 5.98 -11.07
N ARG A 64 5.03 6.07 -10.31
CA ARG A 64 4.99 5.55 -8.95
C ARG A 64 3.64 4.96 -8.60
N VAL A 65 3.68 3.84 -7.89
CA VAL A 65 2.53 3.22 -7.26
C VAL A 65 2.71 3.33 -5.75
N VAL A 66 1.73 3.92 -5.07
CA VAL A 66 1.69 3.96 -3.60
C VAL A 66 0.52 3.09 -3.13
N SER A 67 0.85 1.99 -2.45
CA SER A 67 -0.09 1.04 -1.87
C SER A 67 -0.22 1.25 -0.37
N VAL A 68 -1.29 1.91 0.04
CA VAL A 68 -1.62 2.15 1.45
C VAL A 68 -2.16 0.87 2.08
N SER A 69 -1.36 0.24 2.95
CA SER A 69 -1.71 -1.00 3.65
C SER A 69 -0.83 -1.19 4.90
N THR A 70 -0.19 -2.35 5.05
CA THR A 70 0.59 -2.75 6.22
C THR A 70 2.09 -2.81 5.92
N GLY A 71 2.65 -1.71 5.41
CA GLY A 71 4.11 -1.57 5.25
C GLY A 71 4.85 -1.90 6.55
N THR A 72 6.09 -2.36 6.40
CA THR A 72 7.04 -2.84 7.44
C THR A 72 6.57 -3.99 8.31
N SER A 73 5.38 -4.55 8.01
CA SER A 73 4.78 -5.63 8.77
C SER A 73 5.10 -7.01 8.19
N GLU A 74 5.88 -7.12 7.12
CA GLU A 74 6.18 -8.36 6.41
C GLU A 74 6.61 -9.49 7.35
N GLY A 75 6.09 -10.68 7.07
CA GLY A 75 6.42 -11.90 7.77
C GLY A 75 6.08 -13.16 6.98
N GLU A 76 5.89 -14.26 7.69
CA GLU A 76 5.70 -15.59 7.08
C GLU A 76 4.46 -15.64 6.17
N ILE A 77 4.64 -16.27 5.00
CA ILE A 77 3.57 -16.55 4.04
C ILE A 77 3.09 -17.98 4.24
N ASP A 78 1.78 -18.14 4.44
CA ASP A 78 1.11 -19.43 4.47
C ASP A 78 0.81 -19.90 3.04
N PHE A 79 1.67 -20.76 2.49
CA PHE A 79 1.51 -21.27 1.12
C PHE A 79 0.38 -22.29 0.97
N ASP A 80 -0.06 -22.91 2.07
CA ASP A 80 -1.18 -23.85 2.08
C ASP A 80 -2.54 -23.12 2.18
N ASP A 81 -2.52 -21.85 2.59
CA ASP A 81 -3.70 -21.00 2.75
C ASP A 81 -3.41 -19.55 2.35
N PHE A 82 -3.26 -19.32 1.05
CA PHE A 82 -2.85 -18.01 0.53
C PHE A 82 -3.89 -16.89 0.79
N GLN A 83 -5.17 -17.25 0.95
CA GLN A 83 -6.25 -16.33 1.36
C GLN A 83 -6.34 -16.15 2.89
N LEU A 84 -5.57 -16.95 3.64
CA LEU A 84 -5.44 -16.93 5.09
C LEU A 84 -6.78 -17.04 5.85
N LEU A 85 -7.63 -17.96 5.42
CA LEU A 85 -8.98 -18.17 5.95
C LEU A 85 -8.99 -19.08 7.20
N ASN A 86 -7.95 -19.87 7.42
CA ASN A 86 -7.89 -20.90 8.46
C ASN A 86 -7.33 -20.42 9.80
N GLY A 87 -7.02 -19.12 9.97
CA GLY A 87 -6.75 -18.53 11.28
C GLY A 87 -5.53 -17.61 11.37
N GLY A 88 -5.03 -17.38 12.60
CA GLY A 88 -3.82 -16.59 12.89
C GLY A 88 -4.04 -15.16 13.39
N GLY A 89 -5.29 -14.69 13.40
CA GLY A 89 -5.66 -13.37 13.92
C GLY A 89 -5.09 -12.20 13.10
N ILE A 90 -5.38 -10.97 13.53
CA ILE A 90 -5.04 -9.75 12.78
C ILE A 90 -3.54 -9.62 12.55
N GLY A 91 -2.70 -10.00 13.53
CA GLY A 91 -1.25 -9.94 13.40
C GLY A 91 -0.71 -10.81 12.26
N LYS A 92 -1.11 -12.10 12.20
CA LYS A 92 -0.70 -13.00 11.11
C LYS A 92 -1.22 -12.49 9.76
N GLN A 93 -2.48 -12.03 9.70
CA GLN A 93 -3.05 -11.48 8.47
C GLN A 93 -2.28 -10.27 7.95
N ARG A 94 -1.94 -9.32 8.82
CA ARG A 94 -1.15 -8.15 8.44
C ARG A 94 0.22 -8.55 7.89
N ALA A 95 0.88 -9.51 8.53
CA ALA A 95 2.21 -9.94 8.12
C ALA A 95 2.20 -10.69 6.79
N HIS A 96 1.30 -11.67 6.66
CA HIS A 96 1.10 -12.46 5.44
C HIS A 96 0.74 -11.57 4.24
N ASN A 97 -0.26 -10.71 4.39
CA ASN A 97 -0.70 -9.82 3.30
C ASN A 97 0.38 -8.79 2.95
N SER A 98 1.14 -8.31 3.94
CA SER A 98 2.24 -7.39 3.72
C SER A 98 3.31 -8.01 2.82
N SER A 99 3.74 -9.24 3.14
CA SER A 99 4.74 -9.94 2.35
C SER A 99 4.27 -10.21 0.93
N ILE A 100 3.00 -10.60 0.72
CA ILE A 100 2.48 -10.84 -0.63
C ILE A 100 2.47 -9.54 -1.45
N ILE A 101 2.10 -8.40 -0.85
CA ILE A 101 2.14 -7.09 -1.51
C ILE A 101 3.58 -6.72 -1.88
N SER A 102 4.53 -6.88 -0.95
CA SER A 102 5.95 -6.56 -1.19
C SER A 102 6.56 -7.46 -2.27
N LEU A 103 6.27 -8.78 -2.27
CA LEU A 103 6.71 -9.69 -3.33
C LEU A 103 6.10 -9.36 -4.70
N ALA A 104 4.82 -8.98 -4.74
CA ALA A 104 4.20 -8.53 -5.98
C ALA A 104 4.89 -7.26 -6.51
N ASN A 105 5.22 -6.30 -5.65
CA ASN A 105 5.95 -5.10 -6.04
C ASN A 105 7.38 -5.40 -6.53
N ILE A 106 8.08 -6.36 -5.90
CA ILE A 106 9.39 -6.85 -6.38
C ILE A 106 9.26 -7.37 -7.81
N TYR A 107 8.29 -8.26 -8.06
CA TYR A 107 8.03 -8.78 -9.40
C TYR A 107 7.77 -7.65 -10.40
N PHE A 108 6.99 -6.63 -10.05
CA PHE A 108 6.71 -5.52 -10.95
C PHE A 108 7.95 -4.66 -11.24
N VAL A 109 8.80 -4.38 -10.25
CA VAL A 109 10.07 -3.64 -10.48
C VAL A 109 11.03 -4.43 -11.34
N GLU A 110 11.11 -5.75 -11.20
CA GLU A 110 11.97 -6.58 -12.04
C GLU A 110 11.56 -6.53 -13.52
N ASN A 111 10.27 -6.34 -13.81
CA ASN A 111 9.74 -6.28 -15.17
C ASN A 111 9.59 -4.85 -15.72
N SER A 112 9.44 -3.86 -14.84
CA SER A 112 9.28 -2.43 -15.17
C SER A 112 10.12 -1.57 -14.23
N PRO A 113 11.47 -1.61 -14.34
CA PRO A 113 12.38 -0.98 -13.37
C PRO A 113 12.34 0.55 -13.36
N ILE A 114 11.64 1.14 -14.32
CA ILE A 114 11.37 2.58 -14.45
C ILE A 114 10.16 3.05 -13.62
N ILE A 115 9.47 2.14 -12.93
CA ILE A 115 8.36 2.42 -12.01
C ILE A 115 8.81 2.10 -10.59
N SER A 116 8.53 3.00 -9.65
CA SER A 116 8.74 2.76 -8.20
C SER A 116 7.45 2.33 -7.51
N PHE A 117 7.60 1.53 -6.46
CA PHE A 117 6.51 0.99 -5.66
C PHE A 117 6.77 1.28 -4.19
N VAL A 118 5.82 1.97 -3.55
CA VAL A 118 5.86 2.25 -2.12
C VAL A 118 4.68 1.52 -1.49
N HIS A 119 4.95 0.65 -0.52
CA HIS A 119 3.96 0.01 0.32
C HIS A 119 4.06 0.64 1.71
N ASP A 120 3.10 1.50 2.04
CA ASP A 120 3.14 2.24 3.29
C ASP A 120 2.14 1.68 4.31
N TYR A 121 2.46 1.88 5.59
CA TYR A 121 1.50 1.87 6.68
C TYR A 121 1.34 3.30 7.21
N PRO A 122 0.17 3.95 7.04
CA PRO A 122 0.04 5.37 7.37
C PRO A 122 -0.09 5.65 8.87
N GLY A 123 -0.06 4.62 9.71
CA GLY A 123 -0.48 4.68 11.10
C GLY A 123 -2.01 4.61 11.25
N HIS A 124 -2.48 4.83 12.47
CA HIS A 124 -3.92 4.90 12.72
C HIS A 124 -4.44 6.27 12.29
N VAL A 125 -5.33 6.30 11.30
CA VAL A 125 -5.99 7.52 10.84
C VAL A 125 -7.50 7.39 10.97
N LYS A 126 -8.19 8.52 11.09
CA LYS A 126 -9.66 8.55 11.20
C LYS A 126 -10.34 8.37 9.84
N SER A 127 -10.20 7.18 9.24
CA SER A 127 -10.69 6.88 7.89
C SER A 127 -12.14 6.38 7.80
N GLY A 128 -12.76 6.11 8.95
CA GLY A 128 -14.07 5.46 8.99
C GLY A 128 -14.01 3.96 8.66
N ILE A 129 -12.89 3.29 8.93
CA ILE A 129 -12.70 1.83 8.75
C ILE A 129 -13.77 0.99 9.46
N SER A 130 -14.39 1.54 10.51
CA SER A 130 -15.49 0.91 11.25
C SER A 130 -16.86 1.02 10.60
N ARG A 131 -16.97 1.65 9.42
CA ARG A 131 -18.25 1.83 8.71
C ARG A 131 -18.84 0.46 8.37
N GLY A 132 -20.08 0.23 8.78
CA GLY A 132 -20.77 -1.05 8.58
C GLY A 132 -20.62 -2.05 9.73
N THR A 133 -19.80 -1.75 10.74
CA THR A 133 -19.72 -2.60 11.95
C THR A 133 -21.00 -2.55 12.76
N THR A 134 -21.33 -3.67 13.41
CA THR A 134 -22.49 -3.81 14.31
C THR A 134 -22.08 -4.43 15.64
N GLY A 135 -22.98 -4.43 16.62
CA GLY A 135 -22.78 -5.12 17.91
C GLY A 135 -21.57 -4.62 18.72
N VAL A 136 -20.90 -5.55 19.40
CA VAL A 136 -19.74 -5.29 20.27
C VAL A 136 -18.61 -4.60 19.51
N LEU A 137 -18.41 -4.95 18.25
CA LEU A 137 -17.36 -4.37 17.43
C LEU A 137 -17.61 -2.89 17.15
N LYS A 138 -18.86 -2.51 16.89
CA LYS A 138 -19.25 -1.09 16.76
C LYS A 138 -18.99 -0.33 18.06
N ALA A 139 -19.33 -0.90 19.21
CA ALA A 139 -19.08 -0.29 20.51
C ALA A 139 -17.57 -0.06 20.75
N ALA A 140 -16.73 -1.07 20.46
CA ALA A 140 -15.28 -0.94 20.55
C ALA A 140 -14.75 0.18 19.63
N PHE A 141 -15.21 0.24 18.38
CA PHE A 141 -14.80 1.29 17.45
C PHE A 141 -15.28 2.69 17.83
N LEU A 142 -16.42 2.82 18.53
CA LEU A 142 -16.85 4.12 19.06
C LEU A 142 -15.87 4.61 20.13
N VAL A 143 -15.42 3.72 21.03
CA VAL A 143 -14.40 4.06 22.04
C VAL A 143 -13.07 4.40 21.37
N ILE A 144 -12.62 3.59 20.42
CA ILE A 144 -11.39 3.84 19.65
C ILE A 144 -11.46 5.17 18.90
N ASN A 145 -12.59 5.49 18.24
CA ASN A 145 -12.71 6.75 17.52
C ASN A 145 -12.80 7.97 18.47
N ALA A 146 -13.38 7.81 19.65
CA ALA A 146 -13.49 8.88 20.64
C ALA A 146 -12.14 9.19 21.29
N LEU A 147 -11.38 8.16 21.65
CA LEU A 147 -10.10 8.30 22.36
C LEU A 147 -8.89 8.35 21.43
N GLY A 148 -8.99 7.72 20.25
CA GLY A 148 -7.89 7.57 19.30
C GLY A 148 -7.36 8.90 18.81
N SER A 149 -8.24 9.85 18.47
CA SER A 149 -7.85 11.22 18.08
C SER A 149 -7.00 11.94 19.13
N LEU A 150 -7.13 11.59 20.42
CA LEU A 150 -6.34 12.17 21.49
C LEU A 150 -5.06 11.38 21.77
N LEU A 151 -5.10 10.05 21.60
CA LEU A 151 -4.07 9.17 22.12
C LEU A 151 -3.07 8.67 21.07
N PHE A 152 -3.53 8.32 19.86
CA PHE A 152 -2.69 7.57 18.90
C PHE A 152 -3.08 7.71 17.43
N PHE A 153 -4.12 8.48 17.08
CA PHE A 153 -4.43 8.75 15.67
C PHE A 153 -3.50 9.82 15.12
N LYS A 154 -2.89 9.52 13.99
CA LYS A 154 -2.24 10.51 13.15
C LYS A 154 -3.30 11.45 12.54
N PRO A 155 -3.04 12.77 12.51
CA PRO A 155 -3.85 13.72 11.76
C PRO A 155 -3.97 13.37 10.27
N GLU A 156 -5.15 13.56 9.69
CA GLU A 156 -5.39 13.28 8.26
C GLU A 156 -4.50 14.13 7.35
N GLN A 157 -4.22 15.38 7.72
CA GLN A 157 -3.34 16.27 6.97
C GLN A 157 -1.89 15.78 6.96
N GLU A 158 -1.42 15.23 8.08
CA GLU A 158 -0.09 14.67 8.20
C GLU A 158 0.02 13.40 7.35
N SER A 159 -0.97 12.52 7.42
CA SER A 159 -1.06 11.35 6.54
C SER A 159 -1.12 11.77 5.06
N GLY A 160 -1.91 12.76 4.70
CA GLY A 160 -1.98 13.28 3.33
C GLY A 160 -0.63 13.84 2.84
N ALA A 161 0.07 14.61 3.69
CA ALA A 161 1.40 15.12 3.38
C ALA A 161 2.42 13.98 3.22
N GLN A 162 2.31 12.93 4.02
CA GLN A 162 3.12 11.72 3.92
C GLN A 162 2.96 11.06 2.54
N HIS A 163 1.73 10.83 2.09
CA HIS A 163 1.50 10.23 0.78
C HIS A 163 1.91 11.15 -0.38
N LEU A 164 1.77 12.46 -0.23
CA LEU A 164 2.31 13.41 -1.20
C LEU A 164 3.83 13.32 -1.29
N TYR A 165 4.50 13.17 -0.15
CA TYR A 165 5.95 12.95 -0.09
C TYR A 165 6.33 11.64 -0.79
N TYR A 166 5.62 10.54 -0.50
CA TYR A 166 5.80 9.27 -1.22
C TYR A 166 5.60 9.44 -2.72
N LEU A 167 4.63 10.21 -3.18
CA LEU A 167 4.34 10.39 -4.61
C LEU A 167 5.34 11.27 -5.36
N THR A 168 6.00 12.21 -4.68
CA THR A 168 6.74 13.29 -5.38
C THR A 168 8.23 13.33 -5.07
N SER A 169 8.67 12.82 -3.92
CA SER A 169 10.06 12.91 -3.48
C SER A 169 11.00 12.02 -4.29
N ALA A 170 12.24 12.48 -4.50
CA ALA A 170 13.35 11.68 -5.01
C ALA A 170 13.81 10.59 -4.02
N CYS A 171 13.29 10.58 -2.79
CA CYS A 171 13.60 9.58 -1.77
C CYS A 171 13.18 8.17 -2.21
N TYR A 172 12.04 8.07 -2.90
CA TYR A 172 11.42 6.81 -3.33
C TYR A 172 11.50 6.62 -4.85
N LYS A 173 12.66 6.94 -5.44
CA LYS A 173 12.91 6.87 -6.88
C LYS A 173 12.74 5.46 -7.45
N ALA A 174 12.43 5.34 -8.75
CA ALA A 174 12.55 4.08 -9.46
C ALA A 174 14.01 3.58 -9.47
N LYS A 175 14.16 2.26 -9.68
CA LYS A 175 15.46 1.59 -9.79
C LYS A 175 16.25 2.14 -10.98
N GLU A 176 15.55 2.38 -12.08
CA GLU A 176 16.12 2.88 -13.33
C GLU A 176 15.35 4.08 -13.89
N GLY A 177 15.96 4.74 -14.87
CA GLY A 177 15.38 5.89 -15.54
C GLY A 177 15.65 7.22 -14.85
N VAL A 178 15.15 8.28 -15.48
CA VAL A 178 15.23 9.65 -14.98
C VAL A 178 13.81 10.09 -14.61
N GLU A 179 13.66 10.59 -13.39
CA GLU A 179 12.42 11.15 -12.88
C GLU A 179 12.62 12.62 -12.56
N GLU A 180 11.64 13.46 -12.85
CA GLU A 180 11.58 14.86 -12.41
C GLU A 180 10.98 14.95 -11.01
N SER A 181 11.56 14.22 -10.06
CA SER A 181 11.10 14.17 -8.65
C SER A 181 11.54 15.42 -7.89
N VAL A 182 10.84 15.73 -6.80
CA VAL A 182 11.23 16.78 -5.85
C VAL A 182 12.58 16.41 -5.24
N PRO A 183 13.63 17.25 -5.36
CA PRO A 183 14.95 16.96 -4.84
C PRO A 183 14.97 16.74 -3.32
N LEU A 184 15.92 15.93 -2.86
CA LEU A 184 16.13 15.71 -1.43
C LEU A 184 16.65 16.98 -0.75
N GLY A 185 16.14 17.24 0.45
CA GLY A 185 16.67 18.28 1.34
C GLY A 185 18.03 17.89 1.91
N GLU A 186 18.73 18.85 2.50
CA GLU A 186 20.00 18.62 3.18
C GLU A 186 19.84 17.55 4.28
N GLY A 187 20.74 16.56 4.29
CA GLY A 187 20.73 15.48 5.29
C GLY A 187 19.72 14.36 5.03
N VAL A 188 18.90 14.43 3.98
CA VAL A 188 17.96 13.36 3.60
C VAL A 188 18.62 12.43 2.58
N ALA A 189 18.69 11.13 2.90
CA ALA A 189 19.19 10.10 2.00
C ALA A 189 18.07 9.51 1.13
N THR A 190 18.45 8.88 0.03
CA THR A 190 17.52 8.03 -0.75
C THR A 190 17.13 6.81 0.07
N ALA A 191 15.84 6.48 0.08
CA ALA A 191 15.32 5.39 0.87
C ALA A 191 15.99 4.04 0.52
N ARG A 192 16.19 3.19 1.52
CA ARG A 192 16.46 1.76 1.31
C ARG A 192 15.18 1.01 0.99
N GLY A 193 15.30 0.08 0.06
CA GLY A 193 14.20 -0.79 -0.29
C GLY A 193 14.03 -1.99 0.63
N VAL A 194 13.05 -2.81 0.30
CA VAL A 194 12.80 -4.11 0.97
C VAL A 194 13.95 -5.12 0.80
N ASP A 195 14.92 -4.83 -0.06
CA ASP A 195 16.15 -5.61 -0.28
C ASP A 195 17.38 -5.00 0.45
N GLY A 196 17.16 -3.94 1.24
CA GLY A 196 18.21 -3.20 1.94
C GLY A 196 19.06 -2.29 1.05
N VAL A 197 18.76 -2.20 -0.25
CA VAL A 197 19.52 -1.38 -1.20
C VAL A 197 18.91 0.01 -1.31
N SER A 198 19.73 1.07 -1.21
CA SER A 198 19.28 2.44 -1.45
C SER A 198 18.86 2.62 -2.90
N GLY A 199 17.64 3.11 -3.13
CA GLY A 199 17.14 3.32 -4.49
C GLY A 199 16.66 2.04 -5.20
N SER A 200 16.22 1.01 -4.48
CA SER A 200 15.88 -0.29 -5.09
C SER A 200 14.65 -0.26 -6.02
N GLY A 201 13.78 0.75 -5.87
CA GLY A 201 12.50 0.86 -6.56
C GLY A 201 11.33 0.21 -5.82
N VAL A 202 11.57 -0.60 -4.77
CA VAL A 202 10.50 -1.16 -3.91
C VAL A 202 10.75 -0.79 -2.46
N TYR A 203 9.83 -0.03 -1.90
CA TYR A 203 9.96 0.54 -0.56
C TYR A 203 8.80 0.06 0.31
N SER A 204 9.12 -0.31 1.55
CA SER A 204 8.12 -0.61 2.56
C SER A 204 8.35 0.33 3.74
N CYS A 205 7.34 1.14 4.08
CA CYS A 205 7.49 2.28 4.98
C CYS A 205 6.44 2.25 6.08
N ASP A 206 6.83 2.63 7.31
CA ASP A 206 5.92 2.67 8.45
C ASP A 206 5.20 4.02 8.60
N ALA A 207 4.58 4.21 9.77
CA ALA A 207 3.86 5.44 10.06
C ALA A 207 4.79 6.66 10.05
N ASP A 208 6.05 6.54 10.43
CA ASP A 208 6.95 7.67 10.57
C ASP A 208 7.83 7.88 9.32
N ASN A 209 7.52 7.16 8.23
CA ASN A 209 8.33 7.03 7.01
C ASN A 209 9.63 6.24 7.21
N GLU A 210 9.74 5.49 8.30
CA GLU A 210 10.90 4.65 8.52
C GLU A 210 10.84 3.43 7.59
N GLU A 211 11.99 3.10 7.04
CA GLU A 211 12.18 1.99 6.10
C GLU A 211 11.98 0.63 6.79
N ALA A 212 11.70 -0.39 5.99
CA ALA A 212 11.78 -1.77 6.41
C ALA A 212 13.09 -2.09 7.15
N SER A 213 12.96 -2.70 8.33
CA SER A 213 14.10 -3.19 9.11
C SER A 213 14.74 -4.43 8.47
N ASP A 214 15.95 -4.79 8.89
CA ASP A 214 16.65 -6.04 8.51
C ASP A 214 15.81 -7.32 8.68
N LYS A 215 14.77 -7.29 9.52
CA LYS A 215 13.85 -8.43 9.66
C LYS A 215 13.04 -8.63 8.39
N VAL A 216 12.52 -7.54 7.81
CA VAL A 216 11.72 -7.55 6.58
C VAL A 216 12.58 -7.91 5.37
N GLU A 217 13.83 -7.41 5.34
CA GLU A 217 14.80 -7.71 4.26
C GLU A 217 15.15 -9.21 4.11
N LYS A 218 14.81 -10.03 5.11
CA LYS A 218 15.14 -11.46 5.18
C LYS A 218 13.93 -12.38 5.07
N VAL A 219 12.74 -11.83 4.86
CA VAL A 219 11.48 -12.58 4.69
C VAL A 219 11.43 -13.24 3.31
#